data_AF-A0A951V2N7-F1
#
_entry.id   AF-A0A951V2N7-F1
#
_cell.length_a   1.000
_cell.length_b   1.000
_cell.length_c   1.000
_cell.angle_alpha   90.00
_cell.angle_beta   90.00
_cell.angle_gamma   90.00
#
_symmetry.space_group_name_H-M   'P 1'
#
loop_
_entity.id
_entity.type
_entity.pdbx_description
1 polymer ?
#
loop_
_entity_poly.entity_id
_entity_poly.type
_entity_poly.pdbx_seq_one_letter_code
_entity_poly.pdbx_strand_id
1 'polypeptide(L)'
;MESIFMPIKAWYERNNGLNSEEFEKDGIYSLLKDCRSNILITGAGGTGKSTILKKFQEKTKNTIVLSPTGIAASNINGQTIHSFFKLKLGVQTPENFANEKRDKRSKIYEKIDTIVIDEISMVRKDVFDVMDKIMKKYKKCKRPFGGAKLVMFGDMYQLPPVTKKEEQERLRSLYHTEPTYFFNSKIFPELDLIVLNLNEIYRQKEDKKYAEILNRMRKNEITDKDLEVINQRVTLEHPDKEPILSTKNNTVEAYNTKKLLELPGKTKVYYAEIKNPPHWPQEINDIKQFCNAEKELVLKEGARVVVIVNDISEHNRYVNGSLGTIKSMEEKSVTIQLDSGKEISIGNFTWEIIDTDITNNEIRQKSIGSISQIPLKLAWAMTIHRSQGQTLDKAYIDLTYAPWETGHAYVAFSRIKSLDGLKLKCPLRRQNILVDDVVLNWEKRLKEKTNNEYAGFHEEYITGLDPQELTDLLKELNEKIKLELGIEERMVMWGSPNSVLITNHPLLLDFIRHRIKILLKEIVRETRKSIYINKGQRNEEEIKPKKTHQEKIDILAKLFPNRFK
;
A
#
# COMPACT_ATOMS: atom_id res chain seq x y z
N MET A 1 -20.44 -27.00 1.15
CA MET A 1 -19.43 -27.43 0.16
C MET A 1 -19.58 -26.67 -1.14
N GLU A 2 -20.72 -26.72 -1.84
CA GLU A 2 -20.92 -25.92 -3.08
C GLU A 2 -20.65 -24.42 -2.90
N SER A 3 -21.06 -23.80 -1.79
CA SER A 3 -20.74 -22.37 -1.50
C SER A 3 -19.24 -22.04 -1.31
N ILE A 4 -18.39 -23.07 -1.21
CA ILE A 4 -16.93 -22.99 -1.03
C ILE A 4 -16.23 -23.45 -2.30
N PHE A 5 -16.67 -24.58 -2.86
CA PHE A 5 -16.17 -25.15 -4.09
C PHE A 5 -16.55 -24.32 -5.30
N MET A 6 -17.77 -23.76 -5.44
CA MET A 6 -18.08 -22.90 -6.59
C MET A 6 -17.15 -21.68 -6.70
N PRO A 7 -16.85 -20.92 -5.63
CA PRO A 7 -15.90 -19.82 -5.73
C PRO A 7 -14.47 -20.28 -6.01
N ILE A 8 -14.01 -21.38 -5.39
CA ILE A 8 -12.64 -21.91 -5.57
C ILE A 8 -12.47 -22.54 -6.96
N LYS A 9 -13.45 -23.33 -7.40
CA LYS A 9 -13.55 -23.93 -8.73
C LYS A 9 -13.74 -22.87 -9.80
N ALA A 10 -14.62 -21.89 -9.62
CA ALA A 10 -14.73 -20.76 -10.55
C ALA A 10 -13.50 -19.85 -10.53
N TRP A 11 -12.76 -19.76 -9.42
CA TRP A 11 -11.45 -19.09 -9.39
C TRP A 11 -10.41 -19.91 -10.15
N TYR A 12 -10.33 -21.21 -9.91
CA TYR A 12 -9.39 -22.11 -10.57
C TYR A 12 -9.67 -22.24 -12.07
N GLU A 13 -10.91 -22.45 -12.48
CA GLU A 13 -11.36 -22.50 -13.88
C GLU A 13 -11.16 -21.17 -14.63
N ARG A 14 -11.25 -20.01 -13.94
CA ARG A 14 -10.98 -18.69 -14.54
C ARG A 14 -9.50 -18.36 -14.68
N ASN A 15 -8.66 -18.95 -13.84
CA ASN A 15 -7.23 -18.64 -13.77
C ASN A 15 -6.33 -19.78 -14.30
N ASN A 16 -6.90 -20.95 -14.62
CA ASN A 16 -6.17 -22.04 -15.26
C ASN A 16 -5.76 -21.63 -16.67
N GLY A 17 -4.44 -21.57 -16.93
CA GLY A 17 -3.87 -21.20 -18.23
C GLY A 17 -3.33 -19.77 -18.33
N LEU A 18 -3.44 -18.95 -17.28
CA LEU A 18 -2.77 -17.64 -17.22
C LEU A 18 -1.27 -17.81 -16.99
N ASN A 19 -0.45 -16.98 -17.64
CA ASN A 19 1.00 -16.92 -17.37
C ASN A 19 1.26 -16.47 -15.91
N SER A 20 2.45 -16.73 -15.37
CA SER A 20 2.77 -16.50 -13.95
C SER A 20 2.53 -15.06 -13.48
N GLU A 21 2.62 -14.08 -14.38
CA GLU A 21 2.45 -12.65 -14.08
C GLU A 21 0.97 -12.21 -14.05
N GLU A 22 0.12 -12.77 -14.91
CA GLU A 22 -1.33 -12.56 -14.91
C GLU A 22 -2.01 -13.31 -13.75
N PHE A 23 -1.57 -14.54 -13.49
CA PHE A 23 -2.06 -15.37 -12.39
C PHE A 23 -1.81 -14.72 -11.02
N GLU A 24 -0.67 -14.04 -10.84
CA GLU A 24 -0.35 -13.34 -9.59
C GLU A 24 -1.29 -12.15 -9.36
N LYS A 25 -1.52 -11.36 -10.40
CA LYS A 25 -2.35 -10.16 -10.32
C LYS A 25 -3.84 -10.49 -10.17
N ASP A 26 -4.34 -11.51 -10.87
CA ASP A 26 -5.74 -11.92 -10.80
C ASP A 26 -6.06 -12.72 -9.52
N GLY A 27 -5.10 -13.51 -9.02
CA GLY A 27 -5.18 -14.15 -7.71
C GLY A 27 -5.23 -13.16 -6.55
N ILE A 28 -4.32 -12.16 -6.55
CA ILE A 28 -4.36 -11.06 -5.58
C ILE A 28 -5.70 -10.34 -5.66
N TYR A 29 -6.19 -10.06 -6.87
CA TYR A 29 -7.44 -9.36 -7.06
C TYR A 29 -8.64 -10.13 -6.47
N SER A 30 -8.76 -11.44 -6.70
CA SER A 30 -9.82 -12.23 -6.08
C SER A 30 -9.71 -12.26 -4.55
N LEU A 31 -8.50 -12.36 -3.99
CA LEU A 31 -8.33 -12.23 -2.54
C LEU A 31 -8.79 -10.84 -2.05
N LEU A 32 -8.38 -9.78 -2.74
CA LEU A 32 -8.80 -8.41 -2.42
C LEU A 32 -10.32 -8.22 -2.53
N LYS A 33 -11.01 -8.96 -3.41
CA LYS A 33 -12.46 -8.86 -3.58
C LYS A 33 -13.24 -9.75 -2.61
N ASP A 34 -12.86 -11.01 -2.48
CA ASP A 34 -13.69 -12.07 -1.90
C ASP A 34 -13.34 -12.37 -0.42
N CYS A 35 -12.13 -11.99 0.02
CA CYS A 35 -11.72 -12.12 1.42
C CYS A 35 -12.29 -10.98 2.28
N ARG A 36 -12.73 -11.31 3.50
CA ARG A 36 -13.22 -10.31 4.48
C ARG A 36 -12.14 -9.83 5.47
N SER A 37 -11.00 -10.51 5.54
CA SER A 37 -9.90 -10.09 6.42
C SER A 37 -9.23 -8.82 5.90
N ASN A 38 -8.52 -8.15 6.79
CA ASN A 38 -7.67 -7.02 6.45
C ASN A 38 -6.45 -7.54 5.69
N ILE A 39 -6.01 -6.81 4.68
CA ILE A 39 -4.91 -7.24 3.81
C ILE A 39 -3.84 -6.16 3.80
N LEU A 40 -2.58 -6.53 4.01
CA LEU A 40 -1.42 -5.70 3.76
C LEU A 40 -0.64 -6.27 2.58
N ILE A 41 -0.54 -5.50 1.51
CA ILE A 41 0.31 -5.79 0.34
C ILE A 41 1.61 -5.01 0.50
N THR A 42 2.67 -5.73 0.81
CA THR A 42 4.03 -5.20 0.94
C THR A 42 4.96 -5.73 -0.15
N GLY A 43 6.18 -5.23 -0.17
CA GLY A 43 7.19 -5.58 -1.17
C GLY A 43 8.11 -4.40 -1.45
N ALA A 44 9.27 -4.66 -2.04
CA ALA A 44 10.28 -3.66 -2.35
C ALA A 44 9.73 -2.51 -3.24
N GLY A 45 10.47 -1.41 -3.31
CA GLY A 45 10.21 -0.37 -4.30
C GLY A 45 10.20 -0.95 -5.73
N GLY A 46 9.15 -0.66 -6.51
CA GLY A 46 9.06 -1.10 -7.90
C GLY A 46 8.37 -2.45 -8.14
N THR A 47 7.70 -3.05 -7.14
CA THR A 47 6.98 -4.33 -7.27
C THR A 47 5.55 -4.23 -7.83
N GLY A 48 5.13 -3.07 -8.35
CA GLY A 48 3.80 -2.92 -8.98
C GLY A 48 2.60 -2.72 -8.05
N LYS A 49 2.81 -2.44 -6.76
CA LYS A 49 1.74 -2.17 -5.76
C LYS A 49 0.67 -1.18 -6.24
N SER A 50 1.07 -0.01 -6.73
CA SER A 50 0.12 1.02 -7.20
C SER A 50 -0.70 0.58 -8.41
N THR A 51 -0.14 -0.32 -9.26
CA THR A 51 -0.88 -0.91 -10.39
C THR A 51 -1.98 -1.84 -9.91
N ILE A 52 -1.70 -2.66 -8.90
CA ILE A 52 -2.71 -3.54 -8.27
C ILE A 52 -3.82 -2.71 -7.63
N LEU A 53 -3.45 -1.64 -6.91
CA LEU A 53 -4.39 -0.73 -6.28
C LEU A 53 -5.38 -0.12 -7.30
N LYS A 54 -4.89 0.43 -8.42
CA LYS A 54 -5.73 1.03 -9.45
C LYS A 54 -6.74 0.04 -10.03
N LYS A 55 -6.29 -1.16 -10.38
CA LYS A 55 -7.16 -2.25 -10.85
C LYS A 55 -8.21 -2.66 -9.82
N PHE A 56 -7.85 -2.63 -8.53
CA PHE A 56 -8.78 -2.93 -7.45
C PHE A 56 -9.86 -1.86 -7.33
N GLN A 57 -9.47 -0.58 -7.33
CA GLN A 57 -10.36 0.57 -7.21
C GLN A 57 -11.47 0.57 -8.29
N GLU A 58 -11.11 0.33 -9.55
CA GLU A 58 -12.06 0.32 -10.69
C GLU A 58 -13.21 -0.69 -10.54
N LYS A 59 -12.98 -1.77 -9.80
CA LYS A 59 -13.90 -2.91 -9.74
C LYS A 59 -14.58 -3.09 -8.39
N THR A 60 -14.36 -2.17 -7.44
CA THR A 60 -14.96 -2.22 -6.10
C THR A 60 -15.87 -1.03 -5.81
N LYS A 61 -17.04 -1.30 -5.25
CA LYS A 61 -17.98 -0.27 -4.79
C LYS A 61 -17.72 0.08 -3.32
N ASN A 62 -18.22 1.23 -2.88
CA ASN A 62 -18.14 1.71 -1.49
C ASN A 62 -16.72 1.64 -0.88
N THR A 63 -15.72 1.81 -1.74
CA THR A 63 -14.30 1.72 -1.40
C THR A 63 -13.73 3.12 -1.39
N ILE A 64 -13.04 3.48 -0.31
CA ILE A 64 -12.34 4.75 -0.22
C ILE A 64 -10.84 4.54 -0.36
N VAL A 65 -10.20 5.35 -1.20
CA VAL A 65 -8.75 5.27 -1.46
C VAL A 65 -8.06 6.47 -0.82
N LEU A 66 -7.15 6.18 0.11
CA LEU A 66 -6.48 7.15 0.96
C LEU A 66 -4.96 7.02 0.86
N SER A 67 -4.26 8.12 1.17
CA SER A 67 -2.79 8.12 1.35
C SER A 67 -2.38 9.15 2.41
N PRO A 68 -1.24 9.01 3.10
CA PRO A 68 -0.78 10.02 4.05
C PRO A 68 -0.30 11.31 3.38
N THR A 69 0.12 11.28 2.11
CA THR A 69 0.65 12.46 1.39
C THR A 69 -0.22 12.83 0.19
N GLY A 70 -0.27 14.13 -0.14
CA GLY A 70 -1.04 14.63 -1.30
C GLY A 70 -0.52 14.09 -2.63
N ILE A 71 0.80 13.93 -2.78
CA ILE A 71 1.43 13.40 -4.00
C ILE A 71 1.00 11.94 -4.23
N ALA A 72 1.11 11.09 -3.21
CA ALA A 72 0.71 9.69 -3.33
C ALA A 72 -0.81 9.56 -3.50
N ALA A 73 -1.62 10.37 -2.81
CA ALA A 73 -3.07 10.43 -3.02
C ALA A 73 -3.44 10.78 -4.47
N SER A 74 -2.79 11.80 -5.06
CA SER A 74 -3.03 12.19 -6.44
C SER A 74 -2.65 11.09 -7.44
N ASN A 75 -1.58 10.34 -7.19
CA ASN A 75 -1.13 9.26 -8.09
C ASN A 75 -2.11 8.08 -8.20
N ILE A 76 -2.96 7.90 -7.19
CA ILE A 76 -3.93 6.80 -7.07
C ILE A 76 -5.38 7.27 -7.19
N ASN A 77 -5.62 8.50 -7.69
CA ASN A 77 -6.96 9.11 -7.74
C ASN A 77 -7.69 8.99 -6.39
N GLY A 78 -6.96 9.20 -5.30
CA GLY A 78 -7.46 9.18 -3.93
C GLY A 78 -7.45 10.57 -3.31
N GLN A 79 -7.59 10.61 -2.00
CA GLN A 79 -7.43 11.83 -1.21
C GLN A 79 -6.58 11.55 0.03
N THR A 80 -6.12 12.58 0.72
CA THR A 80 -5.32 12.37 1.93
C THR A 80 -6.18 11.87 3.08
N ILE A 81 -5.58 11.05 3.96
CA ILE A 81 -6.23 10.59 5.20
C ILE A 81 -6.73 11.80 6.02
N HIS A 82 -5.90 12.84 6.14
CA HIS A 82 -6.22 14.05 6.87
C HIS A 82 -7.44 14.78 6.27
N SER A 83 -7.48 14.94 4.94
CA SER A 83 -8.62 15.58 4.26
C SER A 83 -9.91 14.78 4.44
N PHE A 84 -9.85 13.45 4.27
CA PHE A 84 -11.04 12.60 4.37
C PHE A 84 -11.64 12.59 5.78
N PHE A 85 -10.81 12.38 6.79
CA PHE A 85 -11.25 12.28 8.18
C PHE A 85 -11.33 13.64 8.90
N LYS A 86 -11.07 14.77 8.20
CA LYS A 86 -10.99 16.13 8.78
C LYS A 86 -10.00 16.24 9.94
N LEU A 87 -8.90 15.51 9.86
CA LEU A 87 -7.88 15.52 10.91
C LEU A 87 -7.16 16.87 10.92
N LYS A 88 -6.89 17.39 12.12
CA LYS A 88 -6.07 18.59 12.29
C LYS A 88 -4.60 18.24 12.06
N LEU A 89 -3.75 19.24 11.83
CA LEU A 89 -2.31 19.04 11.90
C LEU A 89 -1.86 18.79 13.35
N GLY A 90 -0.77 18.05 13.53
CA GLY A 90 -0.25 17.69 14.86
C GLY A 90 -0.67 16.31 15.33
N VAL A 91 -0.37 16.00 16.60
CA VAL A 91 -0.76 14.75 17.26
C VAL A 91 -2.28 14.67 17.41
N GLN A 92 -2.84 13.56 16.95
CA GLN A 92 -4.27 13.27 17.04
C GLN A 92 -4.54 12.48 18.32
N THR A 93 -5.61 12.84 19.02
CA THR A 93 -6.13 12.03 20.12
C THR A 93 -7.59 11.66 19.89
N PRO A 94 -8.01 10.49 20.39
CA PRO A 94 -9.40 10.08 20.41
C PRO A 94 -10.40 11.13 20.92
N GLU A 95 -9.99 12.03 21.80
CA GLU A 95 -10.84 13.10 22.37
C GLU A 95 -11.09 14.22 21.37
N ASN A 96 -10.17 14.48 20.43
CA ASN A 96 -10.33 15.52 19.41
C ASN A 96 -11.60 15.35 18.56
N PHE A 97 -12.15 14.13 18.51
CA PHE A 97 -13.30 13.75 17.68
C PHE A 97 -14.54 13.34 18.48
N ALA A 98 -14.48 13.41 19.82
CA ALA A 98 -15.59 13.02 20.69
C ALA A 98 -16.84 13.87 20.42
N ASN A 99 -16.65 15.19 20.25
CA ASN A 99 -17.72 16.19 20.18
C ASN A 99 -18.12 16.60 18.76
N GLU A 100 -17.60 15.95 17.71
CA GLU A 100 -18.06 16.24 16.35
C GLU A 100 -19.52 15.82 16.15
N LYS A 101 -20.35 16.79 15.74
CA LYS A 101 -21.77 16.60 15.42
C LYS A 101 -21.91 15.72 14.18
N ARG A 102 -23.03 15.00 14.08
CA ARG A 102 -23.40 14.28 12.86
C ARG A 102 -23.54 15.29 11.71
N ASP A 103 -22.80 15.05 10.64
CA ASP A 103 -22.80 15.85 9.41
C ASP A 103 -23.07 14.96 8.19
N LYS A 104 -23.00 15.52 6.98
CA LYS A 104 -23.15 14.77 5.73
C LYS A 104 -22.12 13.63 5.61
N ARG A 105 -20.90 13.80 6.13
CA ARG A 105 -19.85 12.76 6.10
C ARG A 105 -20.14 11.58 7.01
N SER A 106 -20.93 11.78 8.06
CA SER A 106 -21.40 10.69 8.93
C SER A 106 -22.10 9.58 8.13
N LYS A 107 -22.90 9.96 7.12
CA LYS A 107 -23.55 8.99 6.20
C LYS A 107 -22.55 8.27 5.29
N ILE A 108 -21.44 8.94 4.94
CA ILE A 108 -20.36 8.33 4.13
C ILE A 108 -19.70 7.24 4.94
N TYR A 109 -19.25 7.54 6.16
CA TYR A 109 -18.60 6.57 7.04
C TYR A 109 -19.48 5.34 7.30
N GLU A 110 -20.79 5.54 7.48
CA GLU A 110 -21.76 4.45 7.65
C GLU A 110 -21.71 3.44 6.47
N LYS A 111 -21.46 3.92 5.24
CA LYS A 111 -21.50 3.11 4.01
C LYS A 111 -20.18 2.51 3.55
N ILE A 112 -19.05 2.92 4.12
CA ILE A 112 -17.75 2.43 3.68
C ILE A 112 -17.65 0.93 3.96
N ASP A 113 -17.40 0.15 2.91
CA ASP A 113 -17.18 -1.28 3.01
C ASP A 113 -15.68 -1.59 3.08
N THR A 114 -14.87 -0.84 2.33
CA THR A 114 -13.41 -1.02 2.25
C THR A 114 -12.68 0.31 2.33
N ILE A 115 -11.60 0.36 3.12
CA ILE A 115 -10.64 1.47 3.19
C ILE A 115 -9.32 0.97 2.61
N VAL A 116 -8.90 1.60 1.51
CA VAL A 116 -7.60 1.38 0.89
C VAL A 116 -6.64 2.47 1.35
N ILE A 117 -5.43 2.10 1.78
CA ILE A 117 -4.39 3.03 2.21
C ILE A 117 -3.11 2.73 1.43
N ASP A 118 -2.68 3.65 0.56
CA ASP A 118 -1.35 3.59 -0.06
C ASP A 118 -0.29 4.28 0.80
N GLU A 119 0.96 3.87 0.66
CA GLU A 119 2.11 4.33 1.46
C GLU A 119 1.87 4.22 2.98
N ILE A 120 1.33 3.08 3.44
CA ILE A 120 0.99 2.83 4.85
C ILE A 120 2.21 2.99 5.81
N SER A 121 3.45 2.87 5.32
CA SER A 121 4.66 3.07 6.13
C SER A 121 4.77 4.49 6.71
N MET A 122 4.19 5.48 6.04
CA MET A 122 4.18 6.88 6.48
C MET A 122 2.98 7.21 7.39
N VAL A 123 2.09 6.26 7.66
CA VAL A 123 0.94 6.49 8.53
C VAL A 123 1.36 6.35 9.98
N ARG A 124 1.09 7.39 10.78
CA ARG A 124 1.36 7.38 12.21
C ARG A 124 0.34 6.55 12.99
N LYS A 125 0.78 5.96 14.10
CA LYS A 125 -0.06 5.19 15.04
C LYS A 125 -1.29 5.94 15.56
N ASP A 126 -1.14 7.22 15.86
CA ASP A 126 -2.24 8.05 16.38
C ASP A 126 -3.30 8.34 15.35
N VAL A 127 -2.89 8.62 14.12
CA VAL A 127 -3.78 8.75 12.98
C VAL A 127 -4.55 7.44 12.77
N PHE A 128 -3.87 6.30 12.82
CA PHE A 128 -4.47 4.98 12.63
C PHE A 128 -5.53 4.63 13.70
N ASP A 129 -5.24 4.89 14.98
CA ASP A 129 -6.20 4.69 16.09
C ASP A 129 -7.40 5.65 16.01
N VAL A 130 -7.17 6.89 15.61
CA VAL A 130 -8.26 7.86 15.42
C VAL A 130 -9.17 7.46 14.26
N MET A 131 -8.62 6.97 13.16
CA MET A 131 -9.41 6.42 12.05
C MET A 131 -10.33 5.28 12.55
N ASP A 132 -9.80 4.33 13.32
CA ASP A 132 -10.59 3.26 13.93
C ASP A 132 -11.74 3.81 14.79
N LYS A 133 -11.45 4.76 15.68
CA LYS A 133 -12.46 5.33 16.58
C LYS A 133 -13.58 6.05 15.82
N ILE A 134 -13.23 6.83 14.79
CA ILE A 134 -14.21 7.51 13.93
C ILE A 134 -15.10 6.47 13.25
N MET A 135 -14.51 5.45 12.63
CA MET A 135 -15.25 4.40 11.93
C MET A 135 -16.17 3.61 12.88
N LYS A 136 -15.69 3.21 14.07
CA LYS A 136 -16.51 2.54 15.10
C LYS A 136 -17.70 3.40 15.53
N LYS A 137 -17.49 4.71 15.76
CA LYS A 137 -18.52 5.68 16.15
C LYS A 137 -19.63 5.75 15.09
N TYR A 138 -19.28 5.95 13.83
CA TYR A 138 -20.28 6.17 12.78
C TYR A 138 -20.92 4.87 12.27
N LYS A 139 -20.17 3.78 12.10
CA LYS A 139 -20.73 2.47 11.72
C LYS A 139 -21.48 1.78 12.86
N LYS A 140 -21.43 2.32 14.09
CA LYS A 140 -22.03 1.74 15.31
C LYS A 140 -21.62 0.28 15.52
N CYS A 141 -20.37 -0.03 15.20
CA CYS A 141 -19.82 -1.38 15.28
C CYS A 141 -18.53 -1.32 16.10
N LYS A 142 -18.41 -2.19 17.11
CA LYS A 142 -17.20 -2.26 17.96
C LYS A 142 -16.04 -3.03 17.32
N ARG A 143 -16.24 -3.65 16.16
CA ARG A 143 -15.15 -4.33 15.43
C ARG A 143 -14.14 -3.29 14.94
N PRO A 144 -12.87 -3.68 14.74
CA PRO A 144 -11.86 -2.80 14.14
C PRO A 144 -12.40 -2.11 12.88
N PHE A 145 -12.14 -0.81 12.79
CA PHE A 145 -12.59 0.11 11.74
C PHE A 145 -14.10 0.05 11.47
N GLY A 146 -14.89 -0.19 12.52
CA GLY A 146 -16.35 -0.34 12.40
C GLY A 146 -16.77 -1.52 11.53
N GLY A 147 -15.89 -2.52 11.35
CA GLY A 147 -16.10 -3.68 10.49
C GLY A 147 -15.80 -3.42 9.01
N ALA A 148 -15.30 -2.25 8.62
CA ALA A 148 -14.81 -2.01 7.27
C ALA A 148 -13.51 -2.79 7.03
N LYS A 149 -13.37 -3.35 5.83
CA LYS A 149 -12.15 -4.05 5.41
C LYS A 149 -11.03 -3.05 5.18
N LEU A 150 -9.83 -3.32 5.70
CA LEU A 150 -8.62 -2.58 5.33
C LEU A 150 -7.87 -3.29 4.21
N VAL A 151 -7.43 -2.52 3.22
CA VAL A 151 -6.44 -2.95 2.22
C VAL A 151 -5.30 -1.93 2.22
N MET A 152 -4.14 -2.32 2.73
CA MET A 152 -3.01 -1.43 2.93
C MET A 152 -1.90 -1.78 1.93
N PHE A 153 -1.27 -0.78 1.33
CA PHE A 153 -0.13 -0.92 0.43
C PHE A 153 1.05 -0.13 0.99
N GLY A 154 2.24 -0.70 0.94
CA GLY A 154 3.46 0.04 1.26
C GLY A 154 4.66 -0.84 1.55
N ASP A 155 5.82 -0.20 1.67
CA ASP A 155 7.08 -0.86 1.99
C ASP A 155 7.61 -0.29 3.31
N MET A 156 7.65 -1.12 4.35
CA MET A 156 8.00 -0.66 5.70
C MET A 156 9.47 -0.23 5.82
N TYR A 157 10.30 -0.63 4.86
CA TYR A 157 11.71 -0.26 4.76
C TYR A 157 11.95 1.07 4.01
N GLN A 158 10.90 1.70 3.48
CA GLN A 158 10.97 3.06 2.96
C GLN A 158 10.83 4.06 4.12
N LEU A 159 10.33 5.27 3.84
CA LEU A 159 10.36 6.33 4.82
C LEU A 159 9.36 6.08 5.97
N PRO A 160 9.78 6.33 7.22
CA PRO A 160 8.90 6.32 8.38
C PRO A 160 7.91 7.50 8.33
N PRO A 161 6.93 7.53 9.24
CA PRO A 161 6.08 8.70 9.40
C PRO A 161 6.91 9.93 9.81
N VAL A 162 6.71 11.06 9.12
CA VAL A 162 7.39 12.32 9.45
C VAL A 162 6.78 12.94 10.69
N THR A 163 7.61 13.16 11.72
CA THR A 163 7.18 13.74 13.01
C THR A 163 8.22 14.71 13.54
N LYS A 164 7.76 15.86 14.06
CA LYS A 164 8.60 16.79 14.80
C LYS A 164 8.97 16.22 16.18
N LYS A 165 10.09 16.68 16.77
CA LYS A 165 10.55 16.22 18.09
C LYS A 165 9.47 16.31 19.17
N GLU A 166 8.75 17.43 19.22
CA GLU A 166 7.65 17.63 20.19
C GLU A 166 6.50 16.62 20.00
N GLU A 167 6.19 16.27 18.75
CA GLU A 167 5.16 15.28 18.43
C GLU A 167 5.60 13.87 18.82
N GLN A 168 6.88 13.55 18.62
CA GLN A 168 7.47 12.27 19.04
C GLN A 168 7.35 12.09 20.55
N GLU A 169 7.77 13.09 21.34
CA GLU A 169 7.71 13.02 22.81
C GLU A 169 6.28 12.84 23.32
N ARG A 170 5.32 13.57 22.73
CA ARG A 170 3.91 13.42 23.06
C ARG A 170 3.37 12.04 22.69
N LEU A 171 3.74 11.51 21.52
CA LEU A 171 3.34 10.16 21.09
C LEU A 171 3.98 9.07 21.95
N ARG A 172 5.21 9.25 22.40
CA ARG A 172 5.88 8.35 23.36
C ARG A 172 5.10 8.31 24.67
N SER A 173 4.67 9.47 25.18
CA SER A 173 3.89 9.57 26.40
C SER A 173 2.51 8.89 26.30
N LEU A 174 1.84 8.97 25.14
CA LEU A 174 0.48 8.42 24.94
C LEU A 174 0.42 6.92 24.64
N TYR A 175 1.48 6.39 24.04
CA TYR A 175 1.53 5.01 23.52
C TYR A 175 2.56 4.13 24.22
N HIS A 176 3.55 4.72 24.90
CA HIS A 176 4.68 4.00 25.50
C HIS A 176 5.44 3.10 24.51
N THR A 177 5.43 3.48 23.23
CA THR A 177 6.08 2.75 22.13
C THR A 177 6.84 3.71 21.22
N GLU A 178 7.90 3.22 20.58
CA GLU A 178 8.63 3.89 19.50
C GLU A 178 9.01 2.85 18.43
N PRO A 179 9.16 3.20 17.14
CA PRO A 179 8.83 4.49 16.51
C PRO A 179 7.32 4.70 16.36
N THR A 180 6.93 5.71 15.57
CA THR A 180 5.54 6.18 15.39
C THR A 180 4.74 5.42 14.32
N TYR A 181 5.25 4.31 13.78
CA TYR A 181 4.59 3.49 12.76
C TYR A 181 3.18 3.03 13.14
N PHE A 182 2.28 2.91 12.15
CA PHE A 182 0.90 2.47 12.33
C PHE A 182 0.75 1.12 13.06
N PHE A 183 1.69 0.18 12.88
CA PHE A 183 1.64 -1.14 13.52
C PHE A 183 1.93 -1.09 15.03
N ASN A 184 2.41 0.05 15.55
CA ASN A 184 2.54 0.33 16.99
C ASN A 184 1.30 1.01 17.58
N SER A 185 0.19 1.10 16.83
CA SER A 185 -1.10 1.59 17.32
C SER A 185 -1.79 0.59 18.24
N LYS A 186 -2.77 1.06 19.02
CA LYS A 186 -3.51 0.21 19.97
C LYS A 186 -4.45 -0.74 19.24
N ILE A 187 -5.00 -0.33 18.09
CA ILE A 187 -5.93 -1.16 17.32
C ILE A 187 -5.24 -2.25 16.48
N PHE A 188 -3.98 -2.05 16.08
CA PHE A 188 -3.31 -2.97 15.14
C PHE A 188 -3.28 -4.43 15.61
N PRO A 189 -3.00 -4.75 16.88
CA PRO A 189 -3.04 -6.14 17.38
C PRO A 189 -4.41 -6.81 17.26
N GLU A 190 -5.51 -6.05 17.22
CA GLU A 190 -6.87 -6.59 17.06
C GLU A 190 -7.22 -6.91 15.59
N LEU A 191 -6.38 -6.52 14.63
CA LEU A 191 -6.64 -6.75 13.21
C LEU A 191 -6.37 -8.21 12.83
N ASP A 192 -7.37 -8.86 12.23
CA ASP A 192 -7.18 -10.10 11.47
C ASP A 192 -6.53 -9.74 10.13
N LEU A 193 -5.19 -9.76 10.11
CA LEU A 193 -4.35 -9.26 9.02
C LEU A 193 -3.72 -10.40 8.22
N ILE A 194 -3.93 -10.38 6.91
CA ILE A 194 -3.20 -11.18 5.92
C ILE A 194 -2.11 -10.29 5.33
N VAL A 195 -0.87 -10.79 5.30
CA VAL A 195 0.26 -10.07 4.70
C VAL A 195 0.69 -10.77 3.42
N LEU A 196 0.62 -10.04 2.31
CA LEU A 196 1.09 -10.49 1.01
C LEU A 196 2.38 -9.74 0.67
N ASN A 197 3.45 -10.48 0.41
CA ASN A 197 4.74 -9.89 0.02
C ASN A 197 5.00 -10.10 -1.47
N LEU A 198 5.04 -9.01 -2.23
CA LEU A 198 5.39 -9.01 -3.64
C LEU A 198 6.91 -9.08 -3.79
N ASN A 199 7.39 -10.12 -4.46
CA ASN A 199 8.82 -10.39 -4.59
C ASN A 199 9.42 -9.92 -5.92
N GLU A 200 8.62 -9.84 -6.99
CA GLU A 200 9.12 -9.45 -8.31
C GLU A 200 9.31 -7.93 -8.40
N ILE A 201 10.55 -7.50 -8.69
CA ILE A 201 10.92 -6.09 -8.86
C ILE A 201 10.93 -5.75 -10.35
N TYR A 202 9.93 -5.02 -10.81
CA TYR A 202 9.81 -4.64 -12.22
C TYR A 202 10.71 -3.46 -12.62
N ARG A 203 11.06 -2.58 -11.68
CA ARG A 203 11.82 -1.34 -11.98
C ARG A 203 13.27 -1.62 -12.40
N GLN A 204 13.93 -2.57 -11.75
CA GLN A 204 15.32 -2.98 -12.03
C GLN A 204 15.37 -4.32 -12.78
N LYS A 205 14.34 -4.65 -13.58
CA LYS A 205 14.21 -5.96 -14.25
C LYS A 205 15.42 -6.33 -15.12
N GLU A 206 16.06 -5.33 -15.72
CA GLU A 206 17.22 -5.49 -16.60
C GLU A 206 18.57 -5.58 -15.84
N ASP A 207 18.62 -5.17 -14.56
CA ASP A 207 19.85 -5.17 -13.74
C ASP A 207 19.63 -5.97 -12.44
N LYS A 208 19.68 -7.30 -12.57
CA LYS A 208 19.49 -8.23 -11.44
C LYS A 208 20.49 -8.01 -10.32
N LYS A 209 21.76 -7.71 -10.66
CA LYS A 209 22.81 -7.46 -9.67
C LYS A 209 22.46 -6.24 -8.82
N TYR A 210 21.97 -5.17 -9.45
CA TYR A 210 21.52 -3.99 -8.72
C TYR A 210 20.29 -4.28 -7.85
N ALA A 211 19.30 -5.01 -8.37
CA ALA A 211 18.12 -5.41 -7.61
C ALA A 211 18.49 -6.20 -6.34
N GLU A 212 19.47 -7.10 -6.41
CA GLU A 212 19.98 -7.84 -5.25
C GLU A 212 20.67 -6.93 -4.22
N ILE A 213 21.52 -6.00 -4.67
CA ILE A 213 22.16 -5.01 -3.80
C ILE A 213 21.10 -4.17 -3.08
N LEU A 214 20.06 -3.71 -3.80
CA LEU A 214 18.96 -2.96 -3.23
C LEU A 214 18.17 -3.76 -2.19
N ASN A 215 17.95 -5.06 -2.43
CA ASN A 215 17.28 -5.93 -1.47
C ASN A 215 18.11 -6.16 -0.20
N ARG A 216 19.44 -6.27 -0.31
CA ARG A 216 20.33 -6.32 0.85
C ARG A 216 20.35 -4.99 1.59
N MET A 217 20.44 -3.86 0.87
CA MET A 217 20.36 -2.51 1.46
C MET A 217 19.04 -2.30 2.21
N ARG A 218 17.91 -2.75 1.64
CA ARG A 218 16.57 -2.66 2.23
C ARG A 218 16.52 -3.25 3.64
N LYS A 219 17.25 -4.35 3.89
CA LYS A 219 17.24 -5.10 5.15
C LYS A 219 18.45 -4.83 6.05
N ASN A 220 19.29 -3.85 5.70
CA ASN A 220 20.56 -3.60 6.37
C ASN A 220 21.56 -4.77 6.30
N GLU A 221 21.49 -5.58 5.23
CA GLU A 221 22.33 -6.76 4.97
C GLU A 221 23.41 -6.48 3.90
N ILE A 222 23.78 -5.21 3.70
CA ILE A 222 24.75 -4.84 2.67
C ILE A 222 26.13 -5.41 2.99
N THR A 223 26.82 -5.95 1.97
CA THR A 223 28.16 -6.50 2.10
C THR A 223 29.22 -5.47 1.68
N ASP A 224 30.48 -5.69 2.04
CA ASP A 224 31.57 -4.79 1.61
C ASP A 224 31.76 -4.84 0.08
N LYS A 225 31.52 -6.00 -0.54
CA LYS A 225 31.50 -6.14 -2.01
C LYS A 225 30.40 -5.30 -2.66
N ASP A 226 29.23 -5.21 -2.04
CA ASP A 226 28.14 -4.35 -2.55
C ASP A 226 28.53 -2.87 -2.47
N LEU A 227 29.18 -2.47 -1.36
CA LEU A 227 29.69 -1.11 -1.18
C LEU A 227 30.79 -0.79 -2.18
N GLU A 228 31.71 -1.70 -2.46
CA GLU A 228 32.73 -1.55 -3.50
C GLU A 228 32.09 -1.30 -4.86
N VAL A 229 31.11 -2.13 -5.25
CA VAL A 229 30.38 -1.99 -6.52
C VAL A 229 29.65 -0.65 -6.62
N ILE A 230 28.99 -0.21 -5.54
CA ILE A 230 28.32 1.10 -5.51
C ILE A 230 29.33 2.24 -5.56
N ASN A 231 30.43 2.13 -4.80
CA ASN A 231 31.41 3.21 -4.64
C ASN A 231 32.31 3.39 -5.87
N GLN A 232 32.36 2.42 -6.78
CA GLN A 232 32.90 2.61 -8.14
C GLN A 232 32.17 3.71 -8.93
N ARG A 233 30.96 4.10 -8.50
CA ARG A 233 30.14 5.15 -9.14
C ARG A 233 30.39 6.55 -8.54
N VAL A 234 31.34 6.69 -7.62
CA VAL A 234 31.70 7.99 -7.05
C VAL A 234 32.41 8.85 -8.09
N THR A 235 31.90 10.05 -8.30
CA THR A 235 32.52 11.04 -9.18
C THR A 235 32.36 12.44 -8.61
N LEU A 236 33.45 13.21 -8.66
CA LEU A 236 33.47 14.63 -8.32
C LEU A 236 32.99 15.50 -9.49
N GLU A 237 32.82 14.91 -10.67
CA GLU A 237 32.21 15.61 -11.81
C GLU A 237 30.75 15.90 -11.50
N HIS A 238 30.42 17.19 -11.47
CA HIS A 238 29.04 17.60 -11.27
C HIS A 238 28.19 17.16 -12.47
N PRO A 239 26.97 16.66 -12.22
CA PRO A 239 26.09 16.23 -13.30
C PRO A 239 25.63 17.45 -14.09
N ASP A 240 25.78 17.41 -15.41
CA ASP A 240 25.25 18.44 -16.31
C ASP A 240 23.75 18.24 -16.55
N LYS A 241 23.27 16.98 -16.59
CA LYS A 241 21.89 16.64 -16.97
C LYS A 241 21.14 15.82 -15.92
N GLU A 242 21.84 15.03 -15.14
CA GLU A 242 21.22 14.15 -14.14
C GLU A 242 20.72 14.93 -12.93
N PRO A 243 19.50 14.65 -12.42
CA PRO A 243 18.99 15.31 -11.23
C PRO A 243 19.81 14.92 -10.01
N ILE A 244 20.11 15.91 -9.17
CA ILE A 244 20.72 15.69 -7.87
C ILE A 244 19.64 15.27 -6.86
N LEU A 245 19.78 14.09 -6.25
CA LEU A 245 18.95 13.66 -5.13
C LEU A 245 19.63 14.06 -3.82
N SER A 246 18.96 14.88 -3.01
CA SER A 246 19.49 15.35 -1.72
C SER A 246 18.50 15.17 -0.57
N THR A 247 18.99 15.15 0.66
CA THR A 247 18.16 14.98 1.86
C THR A 247 17.42 16.25 2.29
N LYS A 248 17.90 17.44 1.92
CA LYS A 248 17.40 18.73 2.43
C LYS A 248 16.69 19.56 1.37
N ASN A 249 15.47 20.00 1.68
CA ASN A 249 14.67 20.86 0.80
C ASN A 249 15.37 22.19 0.49
N ASN A 250 15.94 22.86 1.50
CA ASN A 250 16.64 24.14 1.31
C ASN A 250 17.83 24.02 0.36
N THR A 251 18.57 22.90 0.42
CA THR A 251 19.71 22.63 -0.47
C THR A 251 19.23 22.46 -1.91
N VAL A 252 18.14 21.73 -2.11
CA VAL A 252 17.51 21.52 -3.42
C VAL A 252 16.99 22.84 -4.02
N GLU A 253 16.28 23.63 -3.23
CA GLU A 253 15.73 24.92 -3.67
C GLU A 253 16.84 25.90 -4.01
N ALA A 254 17.84 26.05 -3.14
CA ALA A 254 18.99 26.92 -3.41
C ALA A 254 19.74 26.52 -4.70
N TYR A 255 19.91 25.22 -4.96
CA TYR A 255 20.57 24.74 -6.16
C TYR A 255 19.75 25.01 -7.43
N ASN A 256 18.44 24.70 -7.40
CA ASN A 256 17.54 24.96 -8.52
C ASN A 256 17.44 26.46 -8.83
N THR A 257 17.33 27.31 -7.81
CA THR A 257 17.30 28.78 -7.97
C THR A 257 18.60 29.29 -8.56
N LYS A 258 19.76 28.84 -8.04
CA LYS A 258 21.07 29.22 -8.59
C LYS A 258 21.18 28.85 -10.07
N LYS A 259 20.85 27.61 -10.44
CA LYS A 259 20.91 27.14 -11.83
C LYS A 259 19.95 27.88 -12.76
N LEU A 260 18.76 28.23 -12.28
CA LEU A 260 17.82 29.04 -13.06
C LEU A 260 18.33 30.47 -13.27
N LEU A 261 19.00 31.06 -12.27
CA LEU A 261 19.58 32.40 -12.39
C LEU A 261 20.77 32.43 -13.36
N GLU A 262 21.59 31.37 -13.39
CA GLU A 262 22.73 31.21 -14.31
C GLU A 262 22.30 31.16 -15.79
N LEU A 263 21.06 30.73 -16.09
CA LEU A 263 20.59 30.66 -17.47
C LEU A 263 20.37 32.05 -18.09
N PRO A 264 20.81 32.27 -19.35
CA PRO A 264 20.47 33.46 -20.09
C PRO A 264 18.97 33.48 -20.44
N GLY A 265 18.50 34.63 -20.92
CA GLY A 265 17.11 34.77 -21.37
C GLY A 265 16.14 35.27 -20.30
N LYS A 266 14.91 35.53 -20.74
CA LYS A 266 13.87 36.13 -19.90
C LYS A 266 13.16 35.06 -19.06
N THR A 267 13.01 35.35 -17.78
CA THR A 267 12.19 34.54 -16.88
C THR A 267 10.72 34.65 -17.29
N LYS A 268 10.04 33.51 -17.34
CA LYS A 268 8.59 33.44 -17.51
C LYS A 268 7.96 32.77 -16.29
N VAL A 269 6.83 33.31 -15.85
CA VAL A 269 6.10 32.81 -14.68
C VAL A 269 4.73 32.33 -15.14
N TYR A 270 4.40 31.08 -14.79
CA TYR A 270 3.08 30.49 -15.00
C TYR A 270 2.36 30.40 -13.66
N TYR A 271 1.19 31.01 -13.57
CA TYR A 271 0.37 31.00 -12.36
C TYR A 271 -0.65 29.88 -12.44
N ALA A 272 -0.79 29.12 -11.36
CA ALA A 272 -1.80 28.07 -11.27
C ALA A 272 -3.20 28.68 -11.26
N GLU A 273 -4.10 28.15 -12.09
CA GLU A 273 -5.51 28.50 -12.06
C GLU A 273 -6.21 27.64 -11.01
N ILE A 274 -6.76 28.27 -9.98
CA ILE A 274 -7.38 27.58 -8.84
C ILE A 274 -8.89 27.81 -8.86
N LYS A 275 -9.65 26.73 -9.02
CA LYS A 275 -11.10 26.70 -8.80
C LYS A 275 -11.37 26.18 -7.39
N ASN A 276 -11.63 27.11 -6.46
CA ASN A 276 -11.88 26.79 -5.06
C ASN A 276 -13.18 25.99 -4.87
N PRO A 277 -13.23 25.07 -3.89
CA PRO A 277 -14.47 24.42 -3.51
C PRO A 277 -15.53 25.41 -3.00
N PRO A 278 -16.80 25.32 -3.44
CA PRO A 278 -17.86 26.29 -3.11
C PRO A 278 -18.15 26.47 -1.62
N HIS A 279 -17.81 25.48 -0.79
CA HIS A 279 -18.16 25.45 0.64
C HIS A 279 -16.95 25.61 1.56
N TRP A 280 -15.78 25.96 1.02
CA TRP A 280 -14.59 26.19 1.84
C TRP A 280 -14.53 27.64 2.30
N PRO A 281 -14.31 27.88 3.61
CA PRO A 281 -14.36 29.23 4.18
C PRO A 281 -13.15 30.11 3.81
N GLN A 282 -12.10 29.52 3.25
CA GLN A 282 -10.87 30.21 2.85
C GLN A 282 -10.41 29.72 1.49
N GLU A 283 -9.84 30.63 0.71
CA GLU A 283 -9.17 30.29 -0.55
C GLU A 283 -7.98 29.35 -0.30
N ILE A 284 -7.70 28.48 -1.27
CA ILE A 284 -6.56 27.57 -1.20
C ILE A 284 -5.27 28.38 -1.34
N ASN A 285 -4.64 28.64 -0.20
CA ASN A 285 -3.35 29.32 -0.14
C ASN A 285 -2.17 28.39 -0.41
N ASP A 286 -2.25 27.14 0.06
CA ASP A 286 -1.22 26.12 -0.14
C ASP A 286 -1.74 24.96 -0.99
N ILE A 287 -1.39 24.98 -2.28
CA ILE A 287 -1.80 23.94 -3.22
C ILE A 287 -1.07 22.60 -3.01
N LYS A 288 0.04 22.59 -2.24
CA LYS A 288 0.90 21.39 -2.07
C LYS A 288 0.20 20.26 -1.31
N GLN A 289 -0.92 20.57 -0.65
CA GLN A 289 -1.77 19.58 0.00
C GLN A 289 -2.61 18.76 -1.00
N PHE A 290 -2.85 19.31 -2.19
CA PHE A 290 -3.78 18.75 -3.19
C PHE A 290 -3.07 18.23 -4.43
N CYS A 291 -1.97 18.87 -4.84
CA CYS A 291 -1.21 18.46 -6.02
C CYS A 291 0.29 18.67 -5.82
N ASN A 292 1.07 18.09 -6.74
CA ASN A 292 2.51 18.27 -6.77
C ASN A 292 2.93 19.47 -7.65
N ALA A 293 2.02 20.36 -8.06
CA ALA A 293 2.38 21.52 -8.88
C ALA A 293 2.94 22.67 -8.02
N GLU A 294 3.56 23.67 -8.66
CA GLU A 294 3.90 24.95 -8.00
C GLU A 294 2.84 26.00 -8.33
N LYS A 295 2.46 26.80 -7.32
CA LYS A 295 1.50 27.91 -7.50
C LYS A 295 2.04 28.93 -8.49
N GLU A 296 3.34 29.19 -8.40
CA GLU A 296 4.11 30.05 -9.29
C GLU A 296 5.23 29.21 -9.89
N LEU A 297 5.08 28.83 -11.14
CA LEU A 297 6.07 28.05 -11.87
C LEU A 297 6.97 29.00 -12.66
N VAL A 298 8.17 29.22 -12.12
CA VAL A 298 9.17 30.14 -12.68
C VAL A 298 10.15 29.36 -13.56
N LEU A 299 10.21 29.70 -14.85
CA LEU A 299 10.98 28.96 -15.86
C LEU A 299 11.80 29.89 -16.77
N LYS A 300 12.81 29.32 -17.42
CA LYS A 300 13.61 29.91 -18.51
C LYS A 300 13.85 28.85 -19.59
N GLU A 301 14.10 29.29 -20.83
CA GLU A 301 14.61 28.38 -21.86
C GLU A 301 15.95 27.80 -21.43
N GLY A 302 16.17 26.51 -21.73
CA GLY A 302 17.30 25.75 -21.21
C GLY A 302 17.14 25.24 -19.77
N ALA A 303 16.04 25.57 -19.08
CA ALA A 303 15.81 25.04 -17.73
C ALA A 303 15.60 23.53 -17.73
N ARG A 304 16.16 22.88 -16.70
CA ARG A 304 16.00 21.45 -16.48
C ARG A 304 14.74 21.18 -15.69
N VAL A 305 13.88 20.33 -16.22
CA VAL A 305 12.56 20.06 -15.65
C VAL A 305 12.24 18.57 -15.56
N VAL A 306 11.36 18.23 -14.63
CA VAL A 306 10.76 16.91 -14.48
C VAL A 306 9.25 17.03 -14.68
N VAL A 307 8.68 16.09 -15.43
CA VAL A 307 7.24 15.97 -15.59
C VAL A 307 6.66 15.27 -14.37
N ILE A 308 5.62 15.85 -13.77
CA ILE A 308 5.06 15.38 -12.49
C ILE A 308 3.73 14.61 -12.63
N VAL A 309 3.32 14.30 -13.87
CA VAL A 309 2.11 13.54 -14.21
C VAL A 309 2.40 12.54 -15.33
N ASN A 310 1.53 11.55 -15.49
CA ASN A 310 1.57 10.67 -16.66
C ASN A 310 0.81 11.31 -17.81
N ASP A 311 1.27 11.09 -19.06
CA ASP A 311 0.49 11.46 -20.23
C ASP A 311 -0.78 10.61 -20.30
N ILE A 312 -1.95 11.26 -20.35
CA ILE A 312 -3.26 10.60 -20.43
C ILE A 312 -3.66 10.37 -21.90
N SER A 313 -2.94 10.94 -22.86
CA SER A 313 -3.19 10.69 -24.28
C SER A 313 -2.84 9.26 -24.68
N GLU A 314 -3.47 8.77 -25.75
CA GLU A 314 -3.24 7.43 -26.30
C GLU A 314 -1.77 7.15 -26.67
N HIS A 315 -0.96 8.20 -26.80
CA HIS A 315 0.43 8.12 -27.23
C HIS A 315 1.44 7.94 -26.09
N ASN A 316 1.02 8.03 -24.81
CA ASN A 316 1.88 7.86 -23.62
C ASN A 316 3.27 8.49 -23.80
N ARG A 317 3.32 9.77 -24.21
CA ARG A 317 4.55 10.42 -24.69
C ARG A 317 5.57 10.62 -23.57
N TYR A 318 5.10 10.72 -22.33
CA TYR A 318 5.89 10.90 -21.12
C TYR A 318 5.18 10.26 -19.92
N VAL A 319 5.96 10.05 -18.85
CA VAL A 319 5.47 9.51 -17.57
C VAL A 319 5.92 10.40 -16.42
N ASN A 320 5.27 10.28 -15.27
CA ASN A 320 5.70 10.96 -14.05
C ASN A 320 7.15 10.56 -13.72
N GLY A 321 8.04 11.54 -13.65
CA GLY A 321 9.49 11.37 -13.50
C GLY A 321 10.28 11.55 -14.80
N SER A 322 9.64 11.74 -15.97
CA SER A 322 10.34 12.04 -17.23
C SER A 322 11.10 13.36 -17.11
N LEU A 323 12.41 13.31 -17.36
CA LEU A 323 13.29 14.48 -17.33
C LEU A 323 13.46 15.07 -18.73
N GLY A 324 13.60 16.38 -18.79
CA GLY A 324 13.84 17.09 -20.04
C GLY A 324 14.36 18.50 -19.85
N THR A 325 14.71 19.14 -20.95
CA THR A 325 15.20 20.51 -21.01
C THR A 325 14.26 21.37 -21.83
N ILE A 326 13.89 22.53 -21.30
CA ILE A 326 12.99 23.47 -22.00
C ILE A 326 13.66 23.99 -23.27
N LYS A 327 12.95 23.87 -24.40
CA LYS A 327 13.34 24.41 -25.70
C LYS A 327 12.71 25.76 -25.97
N SER A 328 11.42 25.89 -25.72
CA SER A 328 10.67 27.13 -25.91
C SER A 328 9.49 27.21 -24.94
N MET A 329 9.01 28.43 -24.69
CA MET A 329 7.96 28.71 -23.71
C MET A 329 6.86 29.60 -24.32
N GLU A 330 5.70 29.01 -24.57
CA GLU A 330 4.49 29.70 -25.08
C GLU A 330 3.59 30.18 -23.94
N GLU A 331 2.51 30.89 -24.22
CA GLU A 331 1.62 31.45 -23.18
C GLU A 331 0.96 30.37 -22.31
N LYS A 332 0.56 29.25 -22.91
CA LYS A 332 -0.16 28.15 -22.22
C LYS A 332 0.50 26.78 -22.37
N SER A 333 1.70 26.74 -22.94
CA SER A 333 2.43 25.50 -23.18
C SER A 333 3.93 25.71 -23.03
N VAL A 334 4.66 24.63 -22.76
CA VAL A 334 6.12 24.58 -22.71
C VAL A 334 6.58 23.41 -23.57
N THR A 335 7.49 23.68 -24.49
CA THR A 335 8.12 22.64 -25.32
C THR A 335 9.41 22.17 -24.66
N ILE A 336 9.55 20.85 -24.52
CA ILE A 336 10.61 20.19 -23.78
C ILE A 336 11.24 19.12 -24.66
N GLN A 337 12.57 19.13 -24.70
CA GLN A 337 13.35 18.01 -25.20
C GLN A 337 13.54 17.01 -24.05
N LEU A 338 12.85 15.87 -24.10
CA LEU A 338 13.06 14.79 -23.14
C LEU A 338 14.42 14.14 -23.33
N ASP A 339 14.94 13.57 -22.24
CA ASP A 339 16.17 12.76 -22.25
C ASP A 339 16.07 11.52 -23.13
N SER A 340 14.86 11.02 -23.35
CA SER A 340 14.58 9.93 -24.29
C SER A 340 14.81 10.32 -25.75
N GLY A 341 15.13 11.59 -26.02
CA GLY A 341 15.33 12.14 -27.37
C GLY A 341 14.04 12.66 -28.03
N LYS A 342 12.87 12.43 -27.43
CA LYS A 342 11.60 12.96 -27.94
C LYS A 342 11.40 14.43 -27.57
N GLU A 343 10.92 15.22 -28.52
CA GLU A 343 10.43 16.57 -28.25
C GLU A 343 8.91 16.52 -28.02
N ILE A 344 8.45 17.22 -26.98
CA ILE A 344 7.04 17.27 -26.61
C ILE A 344 6.63 18.69 -26.23
N SER A 345 5.41 19.07 -26.57
CA SER A 345 4.75 20.27 -26.02
C SER A 345 3.78 19.86 -24.91
N ILE A 346 3.92 20.47 -23.74
CA ILE A 346 3.12 20.21 -22.56
C ILE A 346 2.35 21.48 -22.19
N GLY A 347 1.02 21.38 -22.18
CA GLY A 347 0.11 22.42 -21.68
C GLY A 347 -0.31 22.20 -20.23
N ASN A 348 -1.32 22.96 -19.80
CA ASN A 348 -1.89 22.82 -18.47
C ASN A 348 -2.46 21.42 -18.23
N PHE A 349 -2.13 20.86 -17.08
CA PHE A 349 -2.77 19.68 -16.52
C PHE A 349 -3.69 20.11 -15.38
N THR A 350 -4.88 19.52 -15.30
CA THR A 350 -5.85 19.83 -14.24
C THR A 350 -5.88 18.71 -13.21
N TRP A 351 -5.47 19.02 -11.98
CA TRP A 351 -5.70 18.19 -10.81
C TRP A 351 -7.08 18.49 -10.26
N GLU A 352 -7.90 17.45 -10.12
CA GLU A 352 -9.20 17.56 -9.48
C GLU A 352 -9.06 17.50 -7.96
N ILE A 353 -9.71 18.43 -7.26
CA ILE A 353 -9.87 18.35 -5.82
C ILE A 353 -11.08 17.46 -5.58
N ILE A 354 -10.80 16.23 -5.21
CA ILE A 354 -11.81 15.21 -4.99
C ILE A 354 -12.33 15.32 -3.55
N ASP A 355 -13.65 15.36 -3.40
CA ASP A 355 -14.32 15.06 -2.14
C ASP A 355 -15.19 13.82 -2.32
N THR A 356 -15.49 13.17 -1.21
CA THR A 356 -16.34 11.99 -1.20
C THR A 356 -17.78 12.42 -1.00
N ASP A 357 -18.68 11.96 -1.86
CA ASP A 357 -20.11 12.17 -1.72
C ASP A 357 -20.87 10.85 -1.86
N ILE A 358 -22.15 10.88 -1.50
CA ILE A 358 -23.10 9.79 -1.73
C ILE A 358 -23.99 10.20 -2.89
N THR A 359 -23.97 9.42 -3.96
CA THR A 359 -24.88 9.58 -5.10
C THR A 359 -25.55 8.23 -5.36
N ASN A 360 -26.87 8.21 -5.52
CA ASN A 360 -27.64 6.97 -5.75
C ASN A 360 -27.33 5.87 -4.73
N ASN A 361 -27.20 6.26 -3.46
CA ASN A 361 -26.87 5.37 -2.37
C ASN A 361 -25.46 4.74 -2.40
N GLU A 362 -24.61 5.07 -3.38
CA GLU A 362 -23.22 4.60 -3.50
C GLU A 362 -22.23 5.71 -3.14
N ILE A 363 -21.07 5.35 -2.58
CA ILE A 363 -19.96 6.29 -2.38
C ILE A 363 -19.36 6.59 -3.75
N ARG A 364 -19.31 7.87 -4.12
CA ARG A 364 -18.66 8.34 -5.34
C ARG A 364 -17.72 9.50 -5.02
N GLN A 365 -16.63 9.54 -5.77
CA GLN A 365 -15.73 10.69 -5.79
C GLN A 365 -16.34 11.77 -6.67
N LYS A 366 -16.38 13.00 -6.16
CA LYS A 366 -16.86 14.18 -6.88
C LYS A 366 -15.76 15.23 -6.89
N SER A 367 -15.47 15.76 -8.07
CA SER A 367 -14.63 16.96 -8.22
C SER A 367 -15.39 18.16 -7.65
N ILE A 368 -14.87 18.74 -6.56
CA ILE A 368 -15.44 19.93 -5.90
C ILE A 368 -14.68 21.21 -6.25
N GLY A 369 -13.51 21.08 -6.85
CA GLY A 369 -12.64 22.17 -7.26
C GLY A 369 -11.54 21.61 -8.15
N SER A 370 -10.69 22.49 -8.67
CA SER A 370 -9.58 22.04 -9.50
C SER A 370 -8.41 23.00 -9.43
N ILE A 371 -7.21 22.48 -9.69
CA ILE A 371 -5.99 23.24 -9.82
C ILE A 371 -5.45 22.92 -11.21
N SER A 372 -5.27 23.92 -12.06
CA SER A 372 -4.74 23.76 -13.41
C SER A 372 -3.41 24.48 -13.53
N GLN A 373 -2.36 23.76 -13.93
CA GLN A 373 -1.00 24.28 -14.05
C GLN A 373 -0.20 23.40 -15.02
N ILE A 374 0.84 23.95 -15.64
CA ILE A 374 1.78 23.16 -16.44
C ILE A 374 2.49 22.15 -15.50
N PRO A 375 2.43 20.83 -15.77
CA PRO A 375 2.89 19.79 -14.86
C PRO A 375 4.41 19.61 -14.90
N LEU A 376 5.14 20.67 -14.55
CA LEU A 376 6.60 20.71 -14.52
C LEU A 376 7.11 21.23 -13.19
N LYS A 377 8.29 20.75 -12.84
CA LYS A 377 9.12 21.29 -11.75
C LYS A 377 10.56 21.38 -12.19
N LEU A 378 11.30 22.35 -11.65
CA LEU A 378 12.75 22.39 -11.79
C LEU A 378 13.38 21.11 -11.23
N ALA A 379 14.33 20.56 -11.97
CA ALA A 379 14.84 19.22 -11.75
C ALA A 379 16.36 19.10 -11.84
N TRP A 380 17.10 20.21 -11.66
CA TRP A 380 18.54 20.09 -11.40
C TRP A 380 18.80 19.39 -10.07
N ALA A 381 17.93 19.63 -9.08
CA ALA A 381 17.92 18.89 -7.82
C ALA A 381 16.48 18.59 -7.37
N MET A 382 16.30 17.50 -6.61
CA MET A 382 15.06 17.17 -5.90
C MET A 382 15.36 16.47 -4.58
N THR A 383 14.42 16.51 -3.63
CA THR A 383 14.60 15.81 -2.35
C THR A 383 14.33 14.31 -2.50
N ILE A 384 15.01 13.51 -1.69
CA ILE A 384 14.79 12.05 -1.64
C ILE A 384 13.31 11.74 -1.32
N HIS A 385 12.68 12.43 -0.36
CA HIS A 385 11.25 12.27 -0.06
C HIS A 385 10.37 12.51 -1.29
N ARG A 386 10.64 13.55 -2.09
CA ARG A 386 9.84 13.86 -3.29
C ARG A 386 10.04 12.81 -4.38
N SER A 387 11.20 12.18 -4.45
CA SER A 387 11.50 11.13 -5.42
C SER A 387 10.75 9.82 -5.14
N GLN A 388 10.17 9.63 -3.94
CA GLN A 388 9.44 8.41 -3.60
C GLN A 388 8.28 8.15 -4.59
N GLY A 389 8.11 6.88 -4.94
CA GLY A 389 7.18 6.45 -6.00
C GLY A 389 7.67 6.68 -7.43
N GLN A 390 8.64 7.58 -7.67
CA GLN A 390 9.16 7.87 -9.01
C GLN A 390 10.16 6.82 -9.50
N THR A 391 10.41 6.81 -10.81
CA THR A 391 11.43 6.00 -11.48
C THR A 391 12.30 6.93 -12.32
N LEU A 392 13.62 6.89 -12.11
CA LEU A 392 14.61 7.74 -12.78
C LEU A 392 15.58 6.88 -13.60
N ASP A 393 15.91 7.33 -14.81
CA ASP A 393 16.89 6.65 -15.65
C ASP A 393 18.31 6.89 -15.13
N LYS A 394 18.63 8.13 -14.74
CA LYS A 394 19.92 8.52 -14.16
C LYS A 394 19.70 9.49 -13.01
N ALA A 395 20.55 9.43 -12.00
CA ALA A 395 20.54 10.36 -10.89
C ALA A 395 21.92 10.49 -10.23
N TYR A 396 22.18 11.67 -9.68
CA TYR A 396 23.37 11.97 -8.89
C TYR A 396 22.99 12.07 -7.42
N ILE A 397 23.36 11.10 -6.59
CA ILE A 397 22.96 11.11 -5.19
C ILE A 397 23.99 11.89 -4.36
N ASP A 398 23.51 12.94 -3.69
CA ASP A 398 24.26 13.72 -2.72
C ASP A 398 23.88 13.27 -1.29
N LEU A 399 24.69 12.36 -0.75
CA LEU A 399 24.64 11.93 0.66
C LEU A 399 25.76 12.59 1.50
N THR A 400 26.27 13.76 1.08
CA THR A 400 27.32 14.50 1.84
C THR A 400 26.88 14.73 3.27
N TYR A 401 25.60 15.06 3.42
CA TYR A 401 24.97 15.02 4.72
C TYR A 401 24.44 13.61 4.99
N ALA A 402 24.92 13.00 6.07
CA ALA A 402 24.49 11.66 6.45
C ALA A 402 22.95 11.60 6.52
N PRO A 403 22.33 10.57 5.95
CA PRO A 403 20.91 10.31 6.15
C PRO A 403 20.57 10.37 7.65
N TRP A 404 19.57 11.17 7.99
CA TRP A 404 19.10 11.34 9.37
C TRP A 404 17.82 10.56 9.66
N GLU A 405 17.19 10.00 8.62
CA GLU A 405 16.02 9.13 8.76
C GLU A 405 16.29 7.76 8.15
N THR A 406 15.61 6.76 8.69
CA THR A 406 15.62 5.40 8.18
C THR A 406 15.02 5.34 6.77
N GLY A 407 15.56 4.45 5.94
CA GLY A 407 15.09 4.25 4.56
C GLY A 407 15.49 5.35 3.55
N HIS A 408 16.08 6.49 3.93
CA HIS A 408 16.52 7.54 2.99
C HIS A 408 17.43 7.02 1.88
N ALA A 409 18.53 6.34 2.26
CA ALA A 409 19.45 5.77 1.29
C ALA A 409 18.70 4.80 0.37
N TYR A 410 17.99 3.81 0.95
CA TYR A 410 17.23 2.83 0.19
C TYR A 410 16.23 3.46 -0.80
N VAL A 411 15.49 4.49 -0.38
CA VAL A 411 14.57 5.21 -1.26
C VAL A 411 15.32 5.86 -2.41
N ALA A 412 16.42 6.57 -2.15
CA ALA A 412 17.21 7.25 -3.17
C ALA A 412 17.76 6.28 -4.23
N PHE A 413 18.42 5.20 -3.80
CA PHE A 413 18.98 4.20 -4.71
C PHE A 413 17.88 3.44 -5.48
N SER A 414 16.79 3.06 -4.81
CA SER A 414 15.70 2.29 -5.45
C SER A 414 14.93 3.06 -6.52
N ARG A 415 15.14 4.38 -6.69
CA ARG A 415 14.52 5.15 -7.79
C ARG A 415 15.17 4.86 -9.15
N ILE A 416 16.44 4.47 -9.14
CA ILE A 416 17.27 4.34 -10.34
C ILE A 416 17.07 2.94 -10.95
N LYS A 417 17.01 2.84 -12.27
CA LYS A 417 16.75 1.56 -12.97
C LYS A 417 17.96 0.61 -13.01
N SER A 418 19.18 1.13 -13.05
CA SER A 418 20.41 0.33 -13.17
C SER A 418 21.59 1.00 -12.46
N LEU A 419 22.66 0.24 -12.20
CA LEU A 419 23.91 0.79 -11.67
C LEU A 419 24.54 1.82 -12.62
N ASP A 420 24.31 1.71 -13.93
CA ASP A 420 24.81 2.65 -14.95
C ASP A 420 24.16 4.03 -14.90
N GLY A 421 22.93 4.09 -14.38
CA GLY A 421 22.27 5.36 -14.09
C GLY A 421 22.72 6.03 -12.79
N LEU A 422 23.47 5.33 -11.94
CA LEU A 422 23.85 5.82 -10.62
C LEU A 422 25.18 6.58 -10.68
N LYS A 423 25.18 7.80 -10.13
CA LYS A 423 26.38 8.56 -9.79
C LYS A 423 26.32 9.01 -8.33
N LEU A 424 27.47 9.04 -7.67
CA LEU A 424 27.57 9.43 -6.26
C LEU A 424 28.55 10.59 -6.07
N LYS A 425 28.17 11.55 -5.22
CA LYS A 425 29.08 12.64 -4.82
C LYS A 425 30.15 12.19 -3.84
N CYS A 426 29.79 11.28 -2.95
CA CYS A 426 30.65 10.76 -1.91
C CYS A 426 30.45 9.25 -1.77
N PRO A 427 31.47 8.51 -1.27
CA PRO A 427 31.33 7.08 -1.04
C PRO A 427 30.20 6.78 -0.05
N LEU A 428 29.34 5.84 -0.42
CA LEU A 428 28.36 5.24 0.47
C LEU A 428 29.09 4.42 1.54
N ARG A 429 28.78 4.69 2.80
CA ARG A 429 29.28 3.96 3.96
C ARG A 429 28.12 3.23 4.63
N ARG A 430 28.43 2.15 5.37
CA ARG A 430 27.43 1.39 6.15
C ARG A 430 26.59 2.30 7.06
N GLN A 431 27.21 3.28 7.71
CA GLN A 431 26.54 4.28 8.56
C GLN A 431 25.49 5.14 7.85
N ASN A 432 25.50 5.21 6.52
CA ASN A 432 24.49 5.94 5.76
C ASN A 432 23.22 5.09 5.52
N ILE A 433 23.29 3.78 5.76
CA ILE A 433 22.17 2.85 5.56
C ILE A 433 21.54 2.64 6.93
N LEU A 434 20.47 3.40 7.17
CA LEU A 434 19.71 3.32 8.42
C LEU A 434 18.41 2.55 8.17
N VAL A 435 18.17 1.53 8.97
CA VAL A 435 16.94 0.74 8.98
C VAL A 435 16.47 0.63 10.42
N ASP A 436 15.18 0.81 10.66
CA ASP A 436 14.62 0.70 12.01
C ASP A 436 14.53 -0.77 12.43
N ASP A 437 15.18 -1.13 13.55
CA ASP A 437 15.12 -2.47 14.13
C ASP A 437 13.69 -2.90 14.44
N VAL A 438 12.81 -1.95 14.73
CA VAL A 438 11.39 -2.22 14.97
C VAL A 438 10.70 -2.77 13.71
N VAL A 439 11.09 -2.31 12.52
CA VAL A 439 10.58 -2.86 11.24
C VAL A 439 11.11 -4.27 11.01
N LEU A 440 12.41 -4.51 11.24
CA LEU A 440 13.02 -5.84 11.14
C LEU A 440 12.35 -6.84 12.08
N ASN A 441 12.19 -6.46 13.35
CA ASN A 441 11.52 -7.28 14.36
C ASN A 441 10.03 -7.47 14.06
N TRP A 442 9.37 -6.49 13.49
CA TRP A 442 7.97 -6.62 13.05
C TRP A 442 7.85 -7.60 11.87
N GLU A 443 8.70 -7.50 10.84
CA GLU A 443 8.67 -8.46 9.73
C GLU A 443 9.00 -9.88 10.21
N LYS A 444 9.97 -10.02 11.12
CA LYS A 444 10.31 -11.31 11.73
C LYS A 444 9.14 -11.90 12.51
N ARG A 445 8.47 -11.10 13.35
CA ARG A 445 7.24 -11.50 14.05
C ARG A 445 6.10 -11.83 13.12
N LEU A 446 5.98 -11.16 11.97
CA LEU A 446 4.97 -11.52 10.98
C LEU A 446 5.27 -12.89 10.38
N LYS A 447 6.52 -13.17 9.99
CA LYS A 447 6.93 -14.48 9.48
C LYS A 447 6.73 -15.57 10.53
N GLU A 448 7.12 -15.30 11.77
CA GLU A 448 6.92 -16.21 12.91
C GLU A 448 5.44 -16.40 13.24
N LYS A 449 4.60 -15.35 13.20
CA LYS A 449 3.16 -15.47 13.45
C LYS A 449 2.46 -16.20 12.31
N THR A 450 2.86 -15.97 11.07
CA THR A 450 2.42 -16.79 9.95
C THR A 450 2.79 -18.24 10.24
N ASN A 451 4.03 -18.54 10.65
CA ASN A 451 4.49 -19.89 10.99
C ASN A 451 3.83 -20.51 12.26
N ASN A 452 3.60 -19.73 13.31
CA ASN A 452 3.10 -20.16 14.62
C ASN A 452 1.58 -20.19 14.69
N GLU A 453 0.85 -19.39 13.91
CA GLU A 453 -0.60 -19.60 13.72
C GLU A 453 -0.87 -20.98 13.09
N TYR A 454 0.11 -21.61 12.44
CA TYR A 454 0.01 -23.03 12.04
C TYR A 454 0.28 -24.00 13.20
N ALA A 455 1.17 -23.66 14.14
CA ALA A 455 1.46 -24.50 15.31
C ALA A 455 0.39 -24.37 16.41
N GLY A 456 -0.05 -23.16 16.75
CA GLY A 456 -1.11 -22.89 17.71
C GLY A 456 -2.51 -23.28 17.22
N PHE A 457 -2.71 -23.44 15.90
CA PHE A 457 -3.95 -24.06 15.38
C PHE A 457 -4.13 -25.49 15.86
N HIS A 458 -3.02 -26.23 16.06
CA HIS A 458 -3.03 -27.57 16.63
C HIS A 458 -3.34 -27.57 18.13
N GLU A 459 -3.12 -26.48 18.87
CA GLU A 459 -3.29 -26.47 20.33
C GLU A 459 -4.58 -25.78 20.78
N GLU A 460 -4.97 -24.65 20.17
CA GLU A 460 -6.07 -23.81 20.67
C GLU A 460 -7.46 -24.28 20.20
N TYR A 461 -7.53 -25.04 19.09
CA TYR A 461 -8.78 -25.54 18.50
C TYR A 461 -8.95 -27.07 18.60
N ILE A 462 -7.94 -27.81 19.06
CA ILE A 462 -8.00 -29.25 19.37
C ILE A 462 -8.20 -29.47 20.89
N THR A 463 -9.04 -28.65 21.50
CA THR A 463 -9.57 -28.95 22.84
C THR A 463 -11.08 -29.16 22.70
N GLY A 464 -11.45 -30.41 22.43
CA GLY A 464 -12.84 -30.87 22.36
C GLY A 464 -13.18 -31.83 21.20
N LEU A 465 -12.25 -32.08 20.28
CA LEU A 465 -12.35 -33.12 19.24
C LEU A 465 -11.13 -34.04 19.39
N ASP A 466 -11.32 -35.35 19.23
CA ASP A 466 -10.22 -36.31 19.23
C ASP A 466 -9.24 -35.95 18.09
N PRO A 467 -7.92 -35.80 18.37
CA PRO A 467 -6.90 -35.55 17.36
C PRO A 467 -6.96 -36.49 16.15
N GLN A 468 -7.42 -37.72 16.35
CA GLN A 468 -7.59 -38.71 15.28
C GLN A 468 -8.76 -38.34 14.34
N GLU A 469 -9.89 -37.89 14.88
CA GLU A 469 -11.06 -37.48 14.08
C GLU A 469 -10.78 -36.26 13.21
N LEU A 470 -10.05 -35.27 13.75
CA LEU A 470 -9.65 -34.10 12.98
C LEU A 470 -8.69 -34.47 11.85
N THR A 471 -7.76 -35.38 12.13
CA THR A 471 -6.80 -35.89 11.13
C THR A 471 -7.52 -36.63 10.01
N ASP A 472 -8.52 -37.43 10.34
CA ASP A 472 -9.34 -38.16 9.35
C ASP A 472 -10.19 -37.20 8.51
N LEU A 473 -10.79 -36.18 9.14
CA LEU A 473 -11.65 -35.19 8.47
C LEU A 473 -10.83 -34.29 7.52
N LEU A 474 -9.59 -33.95 7.91
CA LEU A 474 -8.63 -33.24 7.05
C LEU A 474 -8.13 -34.12 5.90
N LYS A 475 -7.90 -35.42 6.13
CA LYS A 475 -7.59 -36.38 5.05
C LYS A 475 -8.73 -36.51 4.06
N GLU A 476 -9.96 -36.63 4.54
CA GLU A 476 -11.15 -36.75 3.68
C GLU A 476 -11.43 -35.46 2.88
N LEU A 477 -11.20 -34.29 3.50
CA LEU A 477 -11.26 -33.01 2.81
C LEU A 477 -10.19 -32.91 1.71
N ASN A 478 -8.96 -33.36 1.99
CA ASN A 478 -7.89 -33.38 1.00
C ASN A 478 -8.20 -34.32 -0.16
N GLU A 479 -8.71 -35.53 0.11
CA GLU A 479 -9.16 -36.48 -0.90
C GLU A 479 -10.26 -35.89 -1.81
N LYS A 480 -11.27 -35.23 -1.22
CA LYS A 480 -12.33 -34.56 -1.99
C LYS A 480 -11.81 -33.37 -2.81
N ILE A 481 -10.88 -32.58 -2.28
CA ILE A 481 -10.22 -31.48 -3.02
C ILE A 481 -9.43 -32.03 -4.21
N LYS A 482 -8.69 -33.14 -4.04
CA LYS A 482 -7.97 -33.81 -5.13
C LYS A 482 -8.94 -34.26 -6.24
N LEU A 483 -10.05 -34.87 -5.85
CA LEU A 483 -11.00 -35.49 -6.77
C LEU A 483 -11.84 -34.46 -7.54
N GLU A 484 -12.22 -33.34 -6.91
CA GLU A 484 -13.00 -32.28 -7.58
C GLU A 484 -12.17 -31.29 -8.42
N LEU A 485 -10.88 -31.08 -8.08
CA LEU A 485 -10.00 -30.13 -8.78
C LEU A 485 -9.01 -30.78 -9.75
N GLY A 486 -8.89 -32.13 -9.76
CA GLY A 486 -8.02 -32.86 -10.70
C GLY A 486 -6.52 -32.64 -10.46
N ILE A 487 -6.10 -32.47 -9.20
CA ILE A 487 -4.71 -32.17 -8.83
C ILE A 487 -4.01 -33.47 -8.37
N GLU A 488 -2.99 -33.94 -9.11
CA GLU A 488 -2.22 -35.17 -8.79
C GLU A 488 -1.23 -35.02 -7.59
N GLU A 489 -0.81 -36.19 -7.07
CA GLU A 489 -0.24 -36.54 -5.75
C GLU A 489 0.76 -35.61 -5.04
N ARG A 490 1.37 -34.61 -5.67
CA ARG A 490 2.48 -33.85 -5.04
C ARG A 490 2.08 -32.64 -4.20
N MET A 491 0.79 -32.44 -3.91
CA MET A 491 0.30 -31.09 -3.60
C MET A 491 -0.38 -30.82 -2.27
N VAL A 492 -0.75 -31.80 -1.45
CA VAL A 492 -1.33 -31.49 -0.13
C VAL A 492 -0.94 -32.52 0.92
N MET A 493 0.10 -32.21 1.69
CA MET A 493 0.44 -32.90 2.93
C MET A 493 0.34 -31.89 4.07
N TRP A 494 -0.57 -32.14 5.02
CA TRP A 494 -0.64 -31.42 6.29
C TRP A 494 -0.03 -32.30 7.37
N GLY A 495 0.84 -31.74 8.22
CA GLY A 495 1.27 -32.39 9.46
C GLY A 495 2.76 -32.77 9.59
N SER A 496 3.71 -31.94 9.14
CA SER A 496 5.12 -32.10 9.52
C SER A 496 5.81 -30.73 9.63
N PRO A 497 6.68 -30.48 10.64
CA PRO A 497 7.40 -29.22 10.78
C PRO A 497 8.37 -28.90 9.64
N ASN A 498 8.72 -29.86 8.77
CA ASN A 498 9.86 -29.73 7.84
C ASN A 498 9.60 -30.25 6.42
N SER A 499 8.50 -29.87 5.76
CA SER A 499 8.35 -30.18 4.32
C SER A 499 7.57 -29.10 3.55
N VAL A 500 8.22 -28.56 2.51
CA VAL A 500 7.72 -27.60 1.51
C VAL A 500 7.99 -28.14 0.11
N LEU A 501 7.14 -27.71 -0.86
CA LEU A 501 7.12 -27.81 -2.35
C LEU A 501 6.06 -28.84 -2.87
N ILE A 502 5.09 -28.53 -3.78
CA ILE A 502 5.00 -27.52 -4.87
C ILE A 502 3.52 -27.22 -5.27
N THR A 503 3.06 -25.95 -5.31
CA THR A 503 2.90 -25.16 -6.56
C THR A 503 3.30 -23.72 -6.27
N ASN A 504 3.98 -23.11 -7.24
CA ASN A 504 4.78 -21.89 -7.10
C ASN A 504 3.99 -20.60 -6.86
N HIS A 505 2.75 -20.67 -6.36
CA HIS A 505 1.95 -19.48 -6.16
C HIS A 505 1.49 -19.32 -4.70
N PRO A 506 2.29 -18.63 -3.85
CA PRO A 506 2.00 -18.40 -2.43
C PRO A 506 0.59 -17.86 -2.14
N LEU A 507 0.07 -17.05 -3.06
CA LEU A 507 -1.23 -16.38 -2.94
C LEU A 507 -2.44 -17.33 -3.05
N LEU A 508 -2.32 -18.41 -3.84
CA LEU A 508 -3.36 -19.43 -3.92
C LEU A 508 -3.45 -20.22 -2.62
N LEU A 509 -2.28 -20.52 -2.03
CA LEU A 509 -2.20 -21.20 -0.74
C LEU A 509 -2.82 -20.33 0.35
N ASP A 510 -2.51 -19.03 0.40
CA ASP A 510 -3.07 -18.13 1.42
C ASP A 510 -4.58 -17.94 1.26
N PHE A 511 -5.08 -17.88 0.02
CA PHE A 511 -6.52 -17.84 -0.26
C PHE A 511 -7.24 -19.12 0.19
N ILE A 512 -6.73 -20.30 -0.19
CA ILE A 512 -7.31 -21.60 0.19
C ILE A 512 -7.24 -21.79 1.71
N ARG A 513 -6.08 -21.52 2.33
CA ARG A 513 -5.88 -21.61 3.79
C ARG A 513 -6.85 -20.70 4.55
N HIS A 514 -7.05 -19.47 4.06
CA HIS A 514 -7.98 -18.54 4.67
C HIS A 514 -9.44 -19.00 4.56
N ARG A 515 -9.87 -19.53 3.40
CA ARG A 515 -11.23 -20.06 3.22
C ARG A 515 -11.49 -21.28 4.10
N ILE A 516 -10.50 -22.16 4.27
CA ILE A 516 -10.57 -23.29 5.21
C ILE A 516 -10.64 -22.80 6.66
N LYS A 517 -9.85 -21.78 7.05
CA LYS A 517 -9.88 -21.17 8.39
C LYS A 517 -11.27 -20.61 8.74
N ILE A 518 -11.95 -19.94 7.80
CA ILE A 518 -13.33 -19.46 7.98
C ILE A 518 -14.28 -20.65 8.24
N LEU A 519 -14.13 -21.70 7.43
CA LEU A 519 -14.95 -22.91 7.49
C LEU A 519 -14.83 -23.62 8.84
N LEU A 520 -13.59 -23.81 9.32
CA LEU A 520 -13.32 -24.42 10.62
C LEU A 520 -13.86 -23.56 11.77
N LYS A 521 -13.76 -22.23 11.68
CA LYS A 521 -14.38 -21.33 12.67
C LYS A 521 -15.91 -21.43 12.68
N GLU A 522 -16.54 -21.59 11.52
CA GLU A 522 -18.00 -21.80 11.43
C GLU A 522 -18.40 -23.16 11.99
N ILE A 523 -17.68 -24.24 11.64
CA ILE A 523 -17.92 -25.59 12.17
C ILE A 523 -17.79 -25.58 13.68
N VAL A 524 -16.67 -25.12 14.24
CA VAL A 524 -16.43 -25.07 15.70
C VAL A 524 -17.49 -24.22 16.40
N ARG A 525 -17.93 -23.11 15.81
CA ARG A 525 -18.98 -22.27 16.38
C ARG A 525 -20.33 -22.98 16.42
N GLU A 526 -20.70 -23.70 15.37
CA GLU A 526 -21.94 -24.47 15.33
C GLU A 526 -21.88 -25.72 16.24
N THR A 527 -20.73 -26.40 16.31
CA THR A 527 -20.50 -27.51 17.25
C THR A 527 -20.61 -27.03 18.70
N ARG A 528 -20.01 -25.89 19.06
CA ARG A 528 -20.16 -25.29 20.40
C ARG A 528 -21.61 -24.89 20.70
N LYS A 529 -22.36 -24.36 19.72
CA LYS A 529 -23.79 -24.10 19.89
C LYS A 529 -24.57 -25.39 20.15
N SER A 530 -24.29 -26.45 19.40
CA SER A 530 -24.96 -27.76 19.59
C SER A 530 -24.66 -28.38 20.96
N ILE A 531 -23.42 -28.25 21.45
CA ILE A 531 -23.01 -28.70 22.79
C ILE A 531 -23.68 -27.87 23.89
N TYR A 532 -23.83 -26.55 23.69
CA TYR A 532 -24.53 -25.66 24.63
C TYR A 532 -26.04 -25.92 24.67
N ILE A 533 -26.65 -26.25 23.52
CA ILE A 533 -28.06 -26.66 23.42
C ILE A 533 -28.29 -28.00 24.12
N ASN A 534 -27.41 -28.99 23.91
CA ASN A 534 -27.48 -30.30 24.58
C ASN A 534 -27.20 -30.25 26.09
N LYS A 535 -26.56 -29.18 26.61
CA LYS A 535 -26.32 -28.96 28.05
C LYS A 535 -27.44 -28.19 28.77
N GLY A 536 -28.57 -27.95 28.11
CA GLY A 536 -29.80 -27.46 28.77
C GLY A 536 -29.76 -26.00 29.26
N GLN A 537 -28.86 -25.16 28.75
CA GLN A 537 -28.79 -23.74 29.14
C GLN A 537 -29.39 -22.82 28.05
N ARG A 538 -30.72 -22.58 28.19
CA ARG A 538 -31.63 -21.56 27.60
C ARG A 538 -32.66 -22.00 26.53
N ASN A 539 -33.85 -21.41 26.70
CA ASN A 539 -35.14 -21.59 26.02
C ASN A 539 -35.12 -21.33 24.49
N GLU A 540 -35.98 -22.06 23.79
CA GLU A 540 -36.02 -22.27 22.34
C GLU A 540 -36.55 -21.11 21.46
N GLU A 541 -36.89 -19.92 21.98
CA GLU A 541 -37.75 -18.99 21.22
C GLU A 541 -37.08 -17.88 20.39
N GLU A 542 -35.76 -17.83 20.21
CA GLU A 542 -35.15 -16.73 19.43
C GLU A 542 -34.10 -17.16 18.38
N ILE A 543 -34.36 -18.21 17.59
CA ILE A 543 -33.63 -18.39 16.32
C ILE A 543 -34.58 -18.94 15.24
N LYS A 544 -35.01 -18.09 14.31
CA LYS A 544 -35.66 -18.54 13.05
C LYS A 544 -34.72 -19.51 12.32
N PRO A 545 -35.10 -20.77 12.05
CA PRO A 545 -34.22 -21.70 11.37
C PRO A 545 -34.27 -21.47 9.86
N LYS A 546 -33.12 -21.21 9.24
CA LYS A 546 -32.87 -21.68 7.88
C LYS A 546 -32.39 -23.14 8.01
N LYS A 547 -33.24 -24.04 7.52
CA LYS A 547 -33.21 -25.51 7.55
C LYS A 547 -33.38 -26.16 8.93
N THR A 548 -34.29 -27.14 9.00
CA THR A 548 -34.65 -27.89 10.22
C THR A 548 -33.50 -28.78 10.69
N HIS A 549 -33.52 -29.19 11.96
CA HIS A 549 -32.48 -30.02 12.57
C HIS A 549 -32.29 -31.34 11.81
N GLN A 550 -33.40 -31.94 11.37
CA GLN A 550 -33.41 -33.17 10.57
C GLN A 550 -32.78 -32.96 9.18
N GLU A 551 -33.07 -31.85 8.50
CA GLU A 551 -32.45 -31.55 7.19
C GLU A 551 -30.93 -31.38 7.28
N LYS A 552 -30.40 -30.95 8.43
CA LYS A 552 -28.96 -30.80 8.67
C LYS A 552 -28.30 -32.11 9.04
N ILE A 553 -29.00 -32.97 9.80
CA ILE A 553 -28.58 -34.34 10.09
C ILE A 553 -28.58 -35.18 8.81
N ASP A 554 -29.57 -35.04 7.95
CA ASP A 554 -29.64 -35.75 6.66
C ASP A 554 -28.55 -35.29 5.69
N ILE A 555 -28.14 -34.02 5.76
CA ILE A 555 -26.97 -33.50 5.03
C ILE A 555 -25.67 -34.11 5.61
N LEU A 556 -25.52 -34.20 6.93
CA LEU A 556 -24.35 -34.81 7.58
C LEU A 556 -24.27 -36.33 7.34
N ALA A 557 -25.40 -37.03 7.39
CA ALA A 557 -25.52 -38.46 7.08
C ALA A 557 -25.25 -38.76 5.60
N LYS A 558 -25.61 -37.85 4.69
CA LYS A 558 -25.20 -37.92 3.27
C LYS A 558 -23.73 -37.59 3.06
N LEU A 559 -23.12 -36.75 3.91
CA LEU A 559 -21.71 -36.35 3.81
C LEU A 559 -20.74 -37.38 4.42
N PHE A 560 -21.18 -38.14 5.43
CA PHE A 560 -20.38 -39.15 6.15
C PHE A 560 -21.18 -40.46 6.35
N PRO A 561 -21.47 -41.21 5.27
CA PRO A 561 -22.39 -42.35 5.32
C PRO A 561 -21.92 -43.52 6.20
N ASN A 562 -20.62 -43.62 6.49
CA ASN A 562 -20.04 -44.75 7.24
C ASN A 562 -19.85 -44.51 8.75
N ARG A 563 -20.26 -43.35 9.30
CA ARG A 563 -20.15 -43.07 10.75
C ARG A 563 -21.48 -42.83 11.48
N PHE A 564 -22.60 -42.78 10.78
CA PHE A 564 -23.93 -42.75 11.39
C PHE A 564 -24.67 -44.07 11.11
N LYS A 565 -24.29 -45.10 11.87
CA LYS A 565 -25.09 -46.30 12.08
C LYS A 565 -25.11 -46.62 13.56
#